data_AF-A0A932DJ13-F1
#
_entry.id   AF-A0A932DJ13-F1
#
_cell.length_a   1.000
_cell.length_b   1.000
_cell.length_c   1.000
_cell.angle_alpha   90.00
_cell.angle_beta   90.00
_cell.angle_gamma   90.00
#
_symmetry.space_group_name_H-M   'P 1'
#
loop_
_entity.id
_entity.type
_entity.pdbx_description
1 polymer ?
#
loop_
_entity_poly.entity_id
_entity_poly.type
_entity_poly.pdbx_seq_one_letter_code
_entity_poly.pdbx_strand_id
1 'polypeptide(L)'
;MTALTSGKLVNVLRLADPKGRFKMLAVDQRASLQAALAKATGREPTDITYDEMANTKQLITEVLSPFSTATLLDPAYGFPRAVKVIPRSVGILLASEETGHEPARASGRERKGRLIDGWSVAKAKRAGANAVKLLIH
;
A
#
# COMPACT_ATOMS: atom_id res chain seq x y z
N MET A 1 24.47 -17.94 4.03
CA MET A 1 23.10 -17.40 4.01
C MET A 1 22.95 -16.47 5.19
N THR A 2 22.64 -15.19 4.97
CA THR A 2 22.37 -14.27 6.08
C THR A 2 21.01 -14.61 6.68
N ALA A 3 21.00 -15.10 7.91
CA ALA A 3 19.77 -15.43 8.62
C ALA A 3 18.92 -14.16 8.81
N LEU A 4 17.61 -14.26 8.61
CA LEU A 4 16.68 -13.19 8.96
C LEU A 4 16.74 -12.94 10.47
N THR A 5 16.76 -11.67 10.88
CA THR A 5 16.59 -11.34 12.30
C THR A 5 15.21 -11.77 12.77
N SER A 6 15.05 -12.08 14.06
CA SER A 6 13.77 -12.56 14.62
C SER A 6 12.60 -11.61 14.31
N GLY A 7 12.85 -10.29 14.37
CA GLY A 7 11.83 -9.29 14.01
C GLY A 7 11.40 -9.35 12.55
N LYS A 8 12.33 -9.59 11.61
CA LYS A 8 11.97 -9.79 10.20
C LYS A 8 11.24 -11.12 10.00
N LEU A 9 11.72 -12.19 10.63
CA LEU A 9 11.11 -13.52 10.52
C LEU A 9 9.66 -13.52 11.01
N VAL A 10 9.38 -12.98 12.20
CA VAL A 10 8.03 -12.89 12.76
C VAL A 10 7.07 -12.15 11.81
N ASN A 11 7.53 -11.04 11.23
CA ASN A 11 6.70 -10.27 10.31
C ASN A 11 6.50 -10.98 8.97
N VAL A 12 7.52 -11.63 8.40
CA VAL A 12 7.37 -12.39 7.15
C VAL A 12 6.42 -13.58 7.33
N LEU A 13 6.51 -14.30 8.46
CA LEU A 13 5.59 -15.39 8.79
C LEU A 13 4.15 -14.88 8.92
N ARG A 14 3.94 -13.67 9.47
CA ARG A 14 2.61 -13.05 9.56
C ARG A 14 1.98 -12.74 8.20
N LEU A 15 2.79 -12.56 7.16
CA LEU A 15 2.32 -12.22 5.82
C LEU A 15 1.95 -13.44 4.97
N ALA A 16 2.25 -14.66 5.43
CA ALA A 16 2.05 -15.90 4.68
C ALA A 16 0.96 -16.78 5.31
N ASP A 17 0.41 -17.69 4.51
CA ASP A 17 -0.45 -18.76 5.02
C ASP A 17 0.39 -19.88 5.69
N PRO A 18 -0.23 -20.88 6.36
CA PRO A 18 0.50 -21.96 7.03
C PRO A 18 1.39 -22.81 6.11
N LYS A 19 1.21 -22.74 4.78
CA LYS A 19 2.04 -23.41 3.78
C LYS A 19 3.16 -22.49 3.25
N GLY A 20 3.34 -21.32 3.85
CA GLY A 20 4.34 -20.33 3.44
C GLY A 20 3.97 -19.54 2.18
N ARG A 21 2.70 -19.54 1.75
CA ARG A 21 2.27 -18.85 0.54
C ARG A 21 1.78 -17.44 0.85
N PHE A 22 2.18 -16.48 0.03
CA PHE A 22 1.72 -15.11 0.10
C PHE A 22 0.53 -14.91 -0.83
N LYS A 23 -0.64 -14.59 -0.27
CA LYS A 23 -1.86 -14.30 -1.03
C LYS A 23 -2.30 -12.90 -0.64
N MET A 24 -1.74 -11.87 -1.27
CA MET A 24 -1.88 -10.50 -0.80
C MET A 24 -2.88 -9.70 -1.62
N LEU A 25 -3.63 -8.85 -0.94
CA LEU A 25 -4.47 -7.83 -1.56
C LEU A 25 -3.68 -6.53 -1.67
N ALA A 26 -3.61 -5.92 -2.86
CA ALA A 26 -2.93 -4.64 -3.08
C ALA A 26 -3.93 -3.51 -3.37
N VAL A 27 -3.99 -2.54 -2.46
CA VAL A 27 -4.91 -1.39 -2.48
C VAL A 27 -4.13 -0.08 -2.29
N ASP A 28 -2.88 0.00 -2.76
CA ASP A 28 -1.98 1.18 -2.68
C ASP A 28 -2.07 2.12 -3.89
N GLN A 29 -2.94 1.84 -4.87
CA GLN A 29 -3.13 2.65 -6.07
C GLN A 29 -3.67 4.05 -5.71
N ARG A 30 -3.02 5.11 -6.18
CA ARG A 30 -3.47 6.50 -5.98
C ARG A 30 -4.00 7.08 -7.29
N ALA A 31 -3.14 7.66 -8.14
CA ALA A 31 -3.57 8.32 -9.38
C ALA A 31 -4.41 7.40 -10.31
N SER A 32 -4.08 6.11 -10.42
CA SER A 32 -4.84 5.17 -11.23
C SER A 32 -6.23 4.86 -10.65
N LEU A 33 -6.38 4.82 -9.32
CA LEU A 33 -7.69 4.68 -8.69
C LEU A 33 -8.52 5.95 -8.86
N GLN A 34 -7.90 7.12 -8.68
CA GLN A 34 -8.56 8.42 -8.90
C GLN A 34 -9.10 8.52 -10.33
N ALA A 35 -8.29 8.17 -11.33
CA ALA A 35 -8.71 8.13 -12.73
C ALA A 35 -9.84 7.11 -12.99
N ALA A 36 -9.79 5.94 -12.35
CA ALA A 36 -10.85 4.93 -12.47
C ALA A 36 -12.19 5.41 -11.89
N LEU A 37 -12.17 6.07 -10.72
CA LEU A 37 -13.36 6.65 -10.10
C LEU A 37 -13.94 7.80 -10.91
N ALA A 38 -13.08 8.71 -11.39
CA ALA A 38 -13.45 9.80 -12.28
C ALA A 38 -14.21 9.29 -13.51
N LYS A 39 -13.63 8.30 -14.20
CA LYS A 39 -14.26 7.64 -15.35
C LYS A 39 -15.59 6.97 -14.99
N ALA A 40 -15.67 6.25 -13.88
CA ALA A 40 -16.88 5.55 -13.46
C ALA A 40 -18.03 6.51 -13.09
N THR A 41 -17.70 7.72 -12.65
CA THR A 41 -18.67 8.74 -12.22
C THR A 41 -18.94 9.82 -13.27
N GLY A 42 -18.23 9.80 -14.40
CA GLY A 42 -18.35 10.83 -15.45
C GLY A 42 -17.82 12.20 -15.01
N ARG A 43 -16.82 12.23 -14.12
CA ARG A 43 -16.21 13.44 -13.54
C ARG A 43 -14.74 13.54 -13.94
N GLU A 44 -14.13 14.72 -13.72
CA GLU A 44 -12.69 14.86 -13.88
C GLU A 44 -11.94 14.27 -12.66
N PRO A 45 -10.70 13.78 -12.82
CA PRO A 45 -9.92 13.26 -11.69
C PRO A 45 -9.76 14.26 -10.54
N THR A 46 -9.69 15.55 -10.84
CA THR A 46 -9.60 16.64 -9.85
C THR A 46 -10.84 16.78 -8.98
N ASP A 47 -11.98 16.27 -9.44
CA ASP A 47 -13.23 16.33 -8.68
C ASP A 47 -13.33 15.21 -7.65
N ILE A 48 -12.57 14.12 -7.82
CA ILE A 48 -12.58 12.98 -6.89
C ILE A 48 -11.98 13.41 -5.56
N THR A 49 -12.80 13.37 -4.52
CA THR A 49 -12.45 13.83 -3.18
C THR A 49 -11.58 12.82 -2.42
N TYR A 50 -10.94 13.30 -1.35
CA TYR A 50 -10.23 12.43 -0.40
C TYR A 50 -11.14 11.33 0.16
N ASP A 51 -12.37 11.68 0.54
CA ASP A 51 -13.32 10.74 1.11
C ASP A 51 -13.74 9.67 0.11
N GLU A 52 -13.94 10.01 -1.16
CA GLU A 52 -14.24 9.02 -2.20
C GLU A 52 -13.10 8.02 -2.37
N MET A 53 -11.84 8.49 -2.38
CA MET A 53 -10.66 7.63 -2.42
C MET A 53 -10.58 6.72 -1.19
N ALA A 54 -10.70 7.30 0.01
CA ALA A 54 -10.55 6.58 1.27
C ALA A 54 -11.70 5.58 1.51
N ASN A 55 -12.95 5.96 1.20
CA ASN A 55 -14.12 5.08 1.30
C ASN A 55 -14.03 3.90 0.34
N THR A 56 -13.62 4.15 -0.92
CA THR A 56 -13.43 3.08 -1.91
C THR A 56 -12.39 2.08 -1.43
N LYS A 57 -11.24 2.56 -0.92
CA LYS A 57 -10.19 1.69 -0.38
C LYS A 57 -10.63 0.93 0.86
N GLN A 58 -11.39 1.57 1.76
CA GLN A 58 -11.98 0.90 2.92
C GLN A 58 -12.91 -0.23 2.48
N LEU A 59 -13.84 0.04 1.56
CA LEU A 59 -14.82 -0.95 1.08
C LEU A 59 -14.14 -2.16 0.43
N ILE A 60 -13.16 -1.91 -0.46
CA ILE A 60 -12.36 -2.99 -1.08
C ILE A 60 -11.66 -3.82 0.01
N THR A 61 -11.06 -3.15 1.00
CA THR A 61 -10.37 -3.82 2.10
C THR A 61 -11.32 -4.65 2.94
N GLU A 62 -12.46 -4.09 3.36
CA GLU A 62 -13.46 -4.76 4.18
C GLU A 62 -13.97 -6.05 3.53
N VAL A 63 -14.25 -6.00 2.22
CA VAL A 63 -14.80 -7.14 1.50
C VAL A 63 -13.73 -8.18 1.15
N LEU A 64 -12.53 -7.76 0.75
CA LEU A 64 -11.54 -8.67 0.15
C LEU A 64 -10.40 -9.07 1.08
N SER A 65 -10.05 -8.26 2.08
CA SER A 65 -8.98 -8.56 3.04
C SER A 65 -9.19 -9.89 3.80
N PRO A 66 -10.41 -10.33 4.16
CA PRO A 66 -10.63 -11.65 4.78
C PRO A 66 -10.13 -12.84 3.97
N PHE A 67 -9.95 -12.68 2.65
CA PHE A 67 -9.48 -13.73 1.75
C PHE A 67 -7.97 -13.66 1.46
N SER A 68 -7.27 -12.65 2.01
CA SER A 68 -5.84 -12.45 1.83
C SER A 68 -5.05 -12.80 3.10
N THR A 69 -3.77 -13.11 2.94
CA THR A 69 -2.82 -13.26 4.06
C THR A 69 -2.30 -11.91 4.53
N ALA A 70 -2.29 -10.92 3.62
CA ALA A 70 -1.92 -9.56 3.94
C ALA A 70 -2.61 -8.54 3.03
N THR A 71 -2.67 -7.29 3.46
CA THR A 71 -3.18 -6.15 2.68
C THR A 71 -2.12 -5.05 2.59
N LEU A 72 -1.76 -4.67 1.36
CA LEU A 72 -0.89 -3.54 1.05
C LEU A 72 -1.74 -2.28 0.84
N LEU A 73 -1.42 -1.22 1.58
CA LEU A 73 -2.13 0.06 1.54
C LEU A 73 -1.16 1.22 1.32
N ASP A 74 -1.66 2.31 0.75
CA ASP A 74 -0.95 3.59 0.79
C ASP A 74 -1.26 4.30 2.13
N PRO A 75 -0.29 5.05 2.68
CA PRO A 75 -0.48 5.72 3.96
C PRO A 75 -1.34 7.00 3.89
N ALA A 76 -1.68 7.50 2.70
CA ALA A 76 -2.40 8.77 2.54
C ALA A 76 -3.93 8.58 2.62
N TYR A 77 -4.46 7.64 1.85
CA TYR A 77 -5.90 7.39 1.71
C TYR A 77 -6.32 6.07 2.35
N GLY A 78 -5.56 4.99 2.08
CA GLY A 78 -5.95 3.64 2.47
C GLY A 78 -5.80 3.38 3.96
N PHE A 79 -4.57 3.44 4.47
CA PHE A 79 -4.25 3.01 5.83
C PHE A 79 -5.03 3.73 6.94
N PRO A 80 -5.18 5.07 6.94
CA PRO A 80 -5.88 5.78 8.02
C PRO A 80 -7.33 5.32 8.24
N ARG A 81 -7.99 4.84 7.18
CA ARG A 81 -9.39 4.43 7.21
C ARG A 81 -9.56 2.91 7.27
N ALA A 82 -8.82 2.19 6.42
CA ALA A 82 -8.95 0.75 6.25
C ALA A 82 -8.42 -0.05 7.44
N VAL A 83 -7.50 0.49 8.26
CA VAL A 83 -6.94 -0.24 9.43
C VAL A 83 -8.00 -0.76 10.40
N LYS A 84 -9.18 -0.13 10.46
CA LYS A 84 -10.29 -0.52 11.34
C LYS A 84 -11.05 -1.77 10.86
N VAL A 85 -10.95 -2.10 9.57
CA VAL A 85 -11.70 -3.19 8.92
C VAL A 85 -10.81 -4.36 8.50
N ILE A 86 -9.49 -4.25 8.62
CA ILE A 86 -8.56 -5.36 8.34
C ILE A 86 -8.74 -6.45 9.43
N PRO A 87 -9.02 -7.71 9.06
CA PRO A 87 -9.15 -8.79 10.03
C PRO A 87 -7.85 -9.00 10.80
N ARG A 88 -7.96 -9.35 12.08
CA ARG A 88 -6.79 -9.52 12.96
C ARG A 88 -5.76 -10.48 12.40
N SER A 89 -6.17 -11.52 11.68
CA SER A 89 -5.29 -12.54 11.09
C SER A 89 -4.51 -12.06 9.87
N VAL A 90 -4.87 -10.91 9.28
CA VAL A 90 -4.29 -10.40 8.04
C VAL A 90 -3.14 -9.45 8.36
N GLY A 91 -1.99 -9.65 7.72
CA GLY A 91 -0.85 -8.77 7.86
C GLY A 91 -1.00 -7.45 7.10
N ILE A 92 -0.23 -6.43 7.47
CA ILE A 92 -0.31 -5.09 6.89
C ILE A 92 1.03 -4.74 6.21
N LEU A 93 0.96 -4.27 4.98
CA LEU A 93 2.09 -3.65 4.29
C LEU A 93 1.74 -2.19 3.98
N LEU A 94 2.74 -1.30 4.08
CA LEU A 94 2.61 0.09 3.68
C LEU A 94 3.54 0.42 2.52
N ALA A 95 3.00 1.09 1.50
CA ALA A 95 3.80 1.69 0.44
C ALA A 95 4.63 2.85 0.99
N SER A 96 5.87 2.97 0.53
CA SER A 96 6.81 4.01 0.96
C SER A 96 7.15 5.01 -0.15
N GLU A 97 6.77 4.76 -1.39
CA GLU A 97 7.00 5.65 -2.53
C GLU A 97 5.87 6.65 -2.77
N GLU A 98 6.19 7.82 -3.28
CA GLU A 98 5.23 8.71 -3.94
C GLU A 98 4.72 8.10 -5.25
N THR A 99 3.55 8.54 -5.74
CA THR A 99 3.11 8.10 -7.07
C THR A 99 3.85 8.92 -8.11
N GLY A 100 4.59 8.25 -8.99
CA GLY A 100 5.16 8.89 -10.16
C GLY A 100 6.69 9.01 -10.15
N HIS A 101 7.15 9.30 -11.37
CA HIS A 101 8.52 9.39 -11.89
C HIS A 101 9.04 10.81 -12.04
N GLU A 102 10.21 11.17 -11.52
CA GLU A 102 10.96 12.29 -12.12
C GLU A 102 12.02 11.76 -13.10
N PRO A 103 12.21 12.40 -14.27
CA PRO A 103 13.36 12.11 -15.12
C PRO A 103 14.65 12.35 -14.34
N ALA A 104 15.46 11.32 -14.15
CA ALA A 104 16.70 11.45 -13.37
C ALA A 104 17.85 12.07 -14.20
N ARG A 105 17.77 11.98 -15.54
CA ARG A 105 18.75 12.54 -16.50
C ARG A 105 18.07 13.02 -17.78
N ALA A 106 18.82 13.81 -18.55
CA ALA A 106 18.41 14.40 -19.82
C ALA A 106 17.92 13.37 -20.87
N SER A 107 18.32 12.10 -20.77
CA SER A 107 17.89 11.03 -21.68
C SER A 107 16.46 10.54 -21.43
N GLY A 108 15.82 10.90 -20.31
CA GLY A 108 14.44 10.54 -19.96
C GLY A 108 14.19 9.05 -19.66
N ARG A 109 15.22 8.18 -19.76
CA ARG A 109 15.10 6.73 -19.51
C ARG A 109 15.16 6.38 -18.03
N GLU A 110 15.87 7.18 -17.25
CA GLU A 110 16.05 6.95 -15.82
C GLU A 110 14.91 7.62 -15.05
N ARG A 111 14.29 6.85 -14.15
CA ARG A 111 13.15 7.27 -13.35
C ARG A 111 13.56 7.36 -11.89
N LYS A 112 13.58 8.57 -11.35
CA LYS A 112 13.84 8.82 -9.94
C LYS A 112 12.52 8.81 -9.17
N GLY A 113 12.32 7.76 -8.38
CA GLY A 113 11.24 7.72 -7.39
C GLY A 113 11.55 8.59 -6.17
N ARG A 114 10.51 9.01 -5.47
CA ARG A 114 10.60 9.72 -4.18
C ARG A 114 9.93 8.89 -3.10
N LEU A 115 10.43 9.01 -1.87
CA LEU A 115 9.76 8.46 -0.70
C LEU A 115 8.64 9.41 -0.25
N ILE A 116 7.55 8.87 0.27
CA ILE A 116 6.44 9.66 0.80
C ILE A 116 6.93 10.53 1.95
N ASP A 117 6.77 11.84 1.81
CA ASP A 117 7.16 12.77 2.87
C ASP A 117 6.44 12.46 4.19
N GLY A 118 7.19 12.60 5.29
CA GLY A 118 6.71 12.26 6.63
C GLY A 118 6.46 10.78 6.90
N TRP A 119 6.79 9.83 6.00
CA TRP A 119 6.66 8.38 6.20
C TRP A 119 7.98 7.61 6.11
N SER A 120 8.70 7.56 7.23
CA SER A 120 9.88 6.70 7.37
C SER A 120 9.53 5.23 7.66
N VAL A 121 10.45 4.31 7.40
CA VAL A 121 10.33 2.89 7.77
C VAL A 121 10.04 2.73 9.27
N ALA A 122 10.70 3.54 10.11
CA ALA A 122 10.46 3.54 11.55
C ALA A 122 9.03 3.98 11.91
N LYS A 123 8.48 4.98 11.21
CA LYS A 123 7.07 5.40 11.37
C LYS A 123 6.11 4.31 10.91
N ALA A 124 6.35 3.68 9.76
CA ALA A 124 5.53 2.57 9.26
C ALA A 124 5.49 1.40 10.27
N LYS A 125 6.65 1.04 10.85
CA LYS A 125 6.71 0.03 11.91
C LYS A 125 5.92 0.45 13.16
N ARG A 126 6.05 1.70 13.63
CA ARG A 126 5.28 2.21 14.78
C ARG A 126 3.78 2.27 14.50
N ALA A 127 3.38 2.45 13.24
CA ALA A 127 2.00 2.40 12.81
C ALA A 127 1.42 0.97 12.77
N GLY A 128 2.25 -0.05 12.94
CA GLY A 128 1.81 -1.46 12.97
C GLY A 128 1.99 -2.21 11.65
N ALA A 129 2.69 -1.64 10.67
CA ALA A 129 3.00 -2.35 9.43
C ALA A 129 3.97 -3.52 9.70
N ASN A 130 3.69 -4.67 9.10
CA ASN A 130 4.57 -5.83 9.12
C ASN A 130 5.69 -5.71 8.09
N ALA A 131 5.42 -5.06 6.96
CA ALA A 131 6.43 -4.76 5.95
C ALA A 131 6.22 -3.38 5.32
N VAL A 132 7.29 -2.91 4.68
CA VAL A 132 7.30 -1.72 3.86
C VAL A 132 7.55 -2.15 2.42
N LYS A 133 6.76 -1.63 1.49
CA LYS A 133 6.90 -1.87 0.05
C LYS A 133 7.47 -0.62 -0.62
N LEU A 134 8.35 -0.84 -1.59
CA LEU A 134 8.92 0.19 -2.44
C LEU A 134 8.74 -0.23 -3.90
N LEU A 135 8.20 0.65 -4.72
CA LEU A 135 8.19 0.49 -6.18
C LEU A 135 9.47 1.10 -6.77
N ILE A 136 10.13 0.37 -7.68
CA ILE A 136 11.31 0.80 -8.42
C ILE A 136 11.02 0.60 -9.91
N HIS A 137 11.46 1.54 -10.74
CA HIS A 137 11.22 1.58 -12.18
C HIS A 137 12.45 1.24 -13.01
#